data_AF-A0A7S7EUG2-F1
#
_entry.id   AF-A0A7S7EUG2-F1
#
_cell.length_a   1.000
_cell.length_b   1.000
_cell.length_c   1.000
_cell.angle_alpha   90.00
_cell.angle_beta   90.00
_cell.angle_gamma   90.00
#
_symmetry.space_group_name_H-M   'P 1'
#
loop_
_entity.id
_entity.type
_entity.pdbx_description
1 polymer ?
#
loop_
_entity_poly.entity_id
_entity_poly.type
_entity_poly.pdbx_seq_one_letter_code
_entity_poly.pdbx_strand_id
1 'polypeptide(L)'
;MLKEKNHYKEGLPINVITANIIEYPIHFHDDIEVVYVLEGSIGLKNGYYSYVLNQGDIFILNDREIHSFYHTDQPNMVMMLQMDIAFFSKYYGNLKNSFFVTDMKDEDDEGLEALRNLLGRIMLDVLEKGYGYEYKVIEATHNLLANLLANFQYFTMEDGKFVNEAKNIGNKVLAGRLNRITDYMYENYSRRLTLNEIAEQEHLSIYYLSHVIKEATGLSFQELLSFIRVEESEKLLLGTNKKIGAISEESGFSAIRYYIKYFTKWFGMHPLEYRKKYTGNVSSRETHAQYILSKPDEIKKAIRNQTKELFAKDQQEKGSALTIVSLDLDQPRRHKTPVENGIAALFEKNCMHPAAFAYKMLTALNEHIIVEEENYIISKPHKSSSDKESFSILFYNLTDKVRVIALKEQSLEDTYRELDNFNDRAEILVKISGMSGEYKLSRYKFSKDNILMSYKVKLGNSHSVSKREKLTNRWAMTPTVSFSAINAADTLSIQSHLSGFGAELILIDHVSDQEERNVPFYGK
;
A
#
# COMPACT_ATOMS: atom_id res chain seq x y z
N MET A 1 5.99 27.98 -12.40
CA MET A 1 6.35 28.87 -11.27
C MET A 1 7.27 28.07 -10.38
N LEU A 2 8.21 28.68 -9.65
CA LEU A 2 9.15 27.92 -8.81
C LEU A 2 8.42 27.02 -7.79
N LYS A 3 7.32 27.50 -7.23
CA LYS A 3 6.39 26.65 -6.48
C LYS A 3 5.48 25.90 -7.45
N GLU A 4 5.61 24.58 -7.51
CA GLU A 4 4.70 23.72 -8.23
C GLU A 4 3.44 23.45 -7.40
N LYS A 5 2.30 23.36 -8.07
CA LYS A 5 1.03 23.05 -7.41
C LYS A 5 0.53 21.71 -7.95
N ASN A 6 0.59 20.70 -7.10
CA ASN A 6 0.07 19.39 -7.42
C ASN A 6 -1.46 19.38 -7.31
N HIS A 7 -2.09 18.61 -8.19
CA HIS A 7 -3.53 18.47 -8.28
C HIS A 7 -3.89 17.00 -8.08
N TYR A 8 -4.72 16.74 -7.07
CA TYR A 8 -5.16 15.40 -6.72
C TYR A 8 -6.55 15.12 -7.32
N LYS A 9 -6.76 13.88 -7.77
CA LYS A 9 -8.08 13.41 -8.22
C LYS A 9 -9.03 13.42 -7.01
N GLU A 10 -10.28 13.80 -7.24
CA GLU A 10 -11.31 13.74 -6.18
C GLU A 10 -11.38 12.33 -5.57
N GLY A 11 -11.28 12.26 -4.24
CA GLY A 11 -11.26 11.01 -3.50
C GLY A 11 -9.95 10.22 -3.55
N LEU A 12 -8.88 10.75 -4.16
CA LEU A 12 -7.56 10.10 -4.20
C LEU A 12 -6.45 11.12 -3.87
N PRO A 13 -6.00 11.19 -2.60
CA PRO A 13 -5.07 12.21 -2.07
C PRO A 13 -3.60 11.95 -2.44
N ILE A 14 -3.36 11.26 -3.56
CA ILE A 14 -2.03 10.98 -4.08
C ILE A 14 -1.98 11.19 -5.59
N ASN A 15 -0.79 11.43 -6.10
CA ASN A 15 -0.48 11.43 -7.53
C ASN A 15 0.72 10.52 -7.77
N VAL A 16 0.68 9.76 -8.86
CA VAL A 16 1.77 8.83 -9.23
C VAL A 16 2.17 9.09 -10.67
N ILE A 17 3.43 9.44 -10.88
CA ILE A 17 4.02 9.65 -12.19
C ILE A 17 5.18 8.69 -12.33
N THR A 18 5.14 7.83 -13.35
CA THR A 18 6.27 6.95 -13.67
C THR A 18 6.76 7.26 -15.08
N ALA A 19 8.01 7.72 -15.18
CA ALA A 19 8.53 8.26 -16.43
C ALA A 19 10.05 8.09 -16.57
N ASN A 20 10.50 8.22 -17.82
CA ASN A 20 11.89 8.49 -18.15
C ASN A 20 12.08 10.01 -18.10
N ILE A 21 12.85 10.50 -17.14
CA ILE A 21 13.11 11.92 -16.94
C ILE A 21 14.27 12.34 -17.85
N ILE A 22 14.04 13.36 -18.67
CA ILE A 22 15.08 14.02 -19.47
C ILE A 22 15.65 15.18 -18.65
N GLU A 23 14.74 16.04 -18.20
CA GLU A 23 15.02 17.18 -17.32
C GLU A 23 13.74 17.54 -16.57
N TYR A 24 13.81 17.65 -15.26
CA TYR A 24 12.74 18.23 -14.45
C TYR A 24 13.30 19.51 -13.80
N PRO A 25 12.79 20.70 -14.17
CA PRO A 25 13.36 21.97 -13.76
C PRO A 25 13.28 22.18 -12.24
N ILE A 26 14.04 23.15 -11.75
CA ILE A 26 14.10 23.50 -10.33
C ILE A 26 12.72 23.97 -9.85
N HIS A 27 12.20 23.30 -8.83
CA HIS A 27 10.90 23.59 -8.22
C HIS A 27 10.84 23.13 -6.76
N PHE A 28 9.73 23.43 -6.09
CA PHE A 28 9.36 22.84 -4.79
C PHE A 28 7.83 22.76 -4.69
N HIS A 29 7.32 21.90 -3.81
CA HIS A 29 5.90 21.73 -3.53
C HIS A 29 5.63 21.57 -2.03
N ASP A 30 4.36 21.60 -1.59
CA ASP A 30 3.98 21.42 -0.18
C ASP A 30 3.65 19.95 0.16
N ASP A 31 3.99 19.01 -0.73
CA ASP A 31 3.70 17.58 -0.62
C ASP A 31 4.92 16.80 -0.15
N ILE A 32 4.71 15.64 0.48
CA ILE A 32 5.78 14.64 0.61
C ILE A 32 5.84 13.89 -0.71
N GLU A 33 7.03 13.82 -1.31
CA GLU A 33 7.26 13.06 -2.53
C GLU A 33 8.25 11.92 -2.29
N VAL A 34 7.87 10.71 -2.71
CA VAL A 34 8.76 9.54 -2.70
C VAL A 34 9.21 9.28 -4.13
N VAL A 35 10.53 9.37 -4.34
CA VAL A 35 11.20 9.11 -5.60
C VAL A 35 11.79 7.72 -5.55
N TYR A 36 11.40 6.85 -6.48
CA TYR A 36 11.87 5.47 -6.55
C TYR A 36 12.42 5.14 -7.93
N VAL A 37 13.70 4.79 -8.00
CA VAL A 37 14.38 4.47 -9.28
C VAL A 37 14.14 3.01 -9.65
N LEU A 38 13.25 2.79 -10.60
CA LEU A 38 12.84 1.48 -11.10
C LEU A 38 13.84 0.85 -12.08
N GLU A 39 14.52 1.66 -12.89
CA GLU A 39 15.59 1.19 -13.79
C GLU A 39 16.67 2.26 -13.94
N GLY A 40 17.92 1.82 -14.05
CA GLY A 40 19.09 2.67 -14.38
C GLY A 40 19.43 3.72 -13.32
N SER A 41 19.66 4.98 -13.69
CA SER A 41 20.02 6.03 -12.71
C SER A 41 19.58 7.43 -13.09
N ILE A 42 19.31 8.26 -12.08
CA ILE A 42 18.87 9.65 -12.22
C ILE A 42 19.70 10.58 -11.35
N GLY A 43 20.02 11.77 -11.88
CA GLY A 43 20.60 12.85 -11.08
C GLY A 43 19.49 13.59 -10.34
N LEU A 44 19.64 13.73 -9.02
CA LEU A 44 18.77 14.53 -8.17
C LEU A 44 19.58 15.65 -7.55
N LYS A 45 19.15 16.89 -7.75
CA LYS A 45 19.63 18.02 -6.95
C LYS A 45 18.55 18.39 -5.93
N ASN A 46 18.91 18.40 -4.65
CA ASN A 46 18.05 18.86 -3.55
C ASN A 46 18.79 19.98 -2.79
N GLY A 47 18.35 21.22 -2.99
CA GLY A 47 19.00 22.43 -2.52
C GLY A 47 20.46 22.48 -2.99
N TYR A 48 21.36 22.47 -2.01
CA TYR A 48 22.80 22.47 -2.25
C TYR A 48 23.35 21.09 -2.69
N TYR A 49 22.72 19.99 -2.29
CA TYR A 49 23.25 18.66 -2.50
C TYR A 49 22.88 18.12 -3.90
N SER A 50 23.82 17.40 -4.51
CA SER A 50 23.61 16.62 -5.72
C SER A 50 23.83 15.15 -5.43
N TYR A 51 22.88 14.33 -5.82
CA TYR A 51 22.85 12.88 -5.67
C TYR A 51 22.77 12.23 -7.05
N VAL A 52 23.34 11.03 -7.17
CA VAL A 52 23.07 10.11 -8.27
C VAL A 52 22.35 8.92 -7.65
N LEU A 53 21.07 8.80 -7.96
CA LEU A 53 20.24 7.72 -7.48
C LEU A 53 20.29 6.58 -8.49
N ASN A 54 20.57 5.37 -8.01
CA ASN A 54 20.68 4.16 -8.82
C ASN A 54 19.42 3.30 -8.67
N GLN A 55 19.28 2.34 -9.57
CA GLN A 55 18.22 1.36 -9.54
C GLN A 55 18.09 0.70 -8.16
N GLY A 56 16.91 0.79 -7.55
CA GLY A 56 16.68 0.29 -6.19
C GLY A 56 16.57 1.38 -5.13
N ASP A 57 17.13 2.56 -5.42
CA ASP A 57 17.18 3.67 -4.47
C ASP A 57 15.82 4.34 -4.32
N ILE A 58 15.47 4.63 -3.07
CA ILE A 58 14.29 5.40 -2.69
C ILE A 58 14.78 6.67 -2.00
N PHE A 59 14.44 7.84 -2.55
CA PHE A 59 14.68 9.14 -1.93
C PHE A 59 13.35 9.74 -1.48
N ILE A 60 13.33 10.38 -0.31
CA ILE A 60 12.17 11.10 0.17
C ILE A 60 12.46 12.60 0.10
N LEU A 61 11.63 13.31 -0.67
CA LEU A 61 11.62 14.76 -0.72
C LEU A 61 10.58 15.25 0.29
N ASN A 62 11.06 15.97 1.31
CA ASN A 62 10.20 16.55 2.32
C ASN A 62 9.53 17.82 1.78
N ASP A 63 8.53 18.34 2.50
CA ASP A 63 7.79 19.50 2.01
C ASP A 63 8.72 20.72 1.87
N ARG A 64 8.52 21.48 0.78
CA ARG A 64 9.22 22.74 0.47
C ARG A 64 10.74 22.62 0.27
N GLU A 65 11.26 21.42 0.07
CA GLU A 65 12.63 21.21 -0.41
C GLU A 65 12.72 21.60 -1.89
N ILE A 66 13.67 22.48 -2.23
CA ILE A 66 13.92 22.83 -3.64
C ILE A 66 14.65 21.67 -4.29
N HIS A 67 14.12 21.16 -5.39
CA HIS A 67 14.78 20.07 -6.09
C HIS A 67 14.60 20.14 -7.61
N SER A 68 15.40 19.36 -8.32
CA SER A 68 15.35 19.16 -9.77
C SER A 68 15.93 17.80 -10.13
N PHE A 69 15.49 17.25 -11.25
CA PHE A 69 15.98 15.98 -11.79
C PHE A 69 16.67 16.20 -13.14
N TYR A 70 17.74 15.46 -13.41
CA TYR A 70 18.45 15.50 -14.68
C TYR A 70 18.91 14.11 -15.09
N HIS A 71 18.86 13.83 -16.39
CA HIS A 71 19.35 12.55 -16.92
C HIS A 71 20.85 12.37 -16.63
N THR A 72 21.25 11.12 -16.43
CA THR A 72 22.64 10.69 -16.39
C THR A 72 23.03 10.07 -17.73
N ASP A 73 24.22 9.48 -17.80
CA ASP A 73 24.64 8.69 -18.97
C ASP A 73 23.93 7.32 -19.07
N GLN A 74 23.14 6.94 -18.07
CA GLN A 74 22.36 5.70 -18.04
C GLN A 74 20.88 5.96 -18.37
N PRO A 75 20.14 4.96 -18.87
CA PRO A 75 18.68 5.05 -18.95
C PRO A 75 18.10 5.28 -17.54
N ASN A 76 16.86 5.79 -17.47
CA ASN A 76 16.18 5.93 -16.19
C ASN A 76 14.69 5.64 -16.30
N MET A 77 14.15 4.95 -15.31
CA MET A 77 12.71 4.88 -15.07
C MET A 77 12.48 5.23 -13.61
N VAL A 78 11.76 6.33 -13.36
CA VAL A 78 11.56 6.87 -12.01
C VAL A 78 10.07 6.92 -11.72
N MET A 79 9.67 6.38 -10.57
CA MET A 79 8.35 6.54 -9.98
C MET A 79 8.40 7.69 -8.97
N MET A 80 7.56 8.70 -9.16
CA MET A 80 7.35 9.83 -8.26
C MET A 80 5.95 9.71 -7.66
N LEU A 81 5.88 9.40 -6.38
CA LEU A 81 4.64 9.33 -5.60
C LEU A 81 4.52 10.58 -4.73
N GLN A 82 3.55 11.44 -5.06
CA GLN A 82 3.25 12.66 -4.31
C GLN A 82 2.04 12.44 -3.42
N MET A 83 2.12 12.88 -2.17
CA MET A 83 1.07 12.67 -1.15
C MET A 83 0.61 13.99 -0.54
N ASP A 84 -0.71 14.22 -0.51
CA ASP A 84 -1.32 15.41 0.07
C ASP A 84 -1.16 15.41 1.60
N ILE A 85 -0.20 16.18 2.10
CA ILE A 85 0.06 16.32 3.55
C ILE A 85 -1.19 16.80 4.28
N ALA A 86 -1.98 17.72 3.69
CA ALA A 86 -3.16 18.28 4.34
C ALA A 86 -4.27 17.24 4.50
N PHE A 87 -4.39 16.30 3.57
CA PHE A 87 -5.30 15.16 3.70
C PHE A 87 -4.83 14.21 4.80
N PHE A 88 -3.58 13.75 4.74
CA PHE A 88 -3.07 12.71 5.65
C PHE A 88 -2.82 13.20 7.08
N SER A 89 -2.57 14.51 7.27
CA SER A 89 -2.42 15.09 8.61
C SER A 89 -3.67 14.97 9.49
N LYS A 90 -4.84 14.66 8.91
CA LYS A 90 -6.07 14.35 9.67
C LYS A 90 -5.99 13.02 10.42
N TYR A 91 -5.18 12.10 9.92
CA TYR A 91 -4.97 10.76 10.49
C TYR A 91 -3.68 10.71 11.31
N TYR A 92 -2.67 11.48 10.89
CA TYR A 92 -1.35 11.52 11.50
C TYR A 92 -1.04 12.94 11.97
N GLY A 93 -1.37 13.26 13.23
CA GLY A 93 -1.29 14.63 13.75
C GLY A 93 0.08 15.30 13.60
N ASN A 94 1.16 14.51 13.63
CA ASN A 94 2.53 15.03 13.56
C ASN A 94 3.14 14.99 12.15
N LEU A 95 2.43 14.49 11.14
CA LEU A 95 2.98 14.27 9.79
C LEU A 95 3.56 15.55 9.16
N LYS A 96 2.88 16.68 9.37
CA LYS A 96 3.34 17.99 8.89
C LYS A 96 4.68 18.43 9.49
N ASN A 97 5.03 17.88 10.64
CA ASN A 97 6.25 18.20 11.37
C ASN A 97 7.22 17.00 11.39
N SER A 98 7.03 16.05 10.47
CA SER A 98 7.90 14.91 10.29
C SER A 98 8.90 15.20 9.19
N PHE A 99 10.12 14.75 9.39
CA PHE A 99 11.14 14.76 8.34
C PHE A 99 11.66 13.34 8.15
N PHE A 100 11.68 12.90 6.92
CA PHE A 100 12.02 11.55 6.56
C PHE A 100 13.33 11.51 5.79
N VAL A 101 14.16 10.53 6.11
CA VAL A 101 15.45 10.30 5.46
C VAL A 101 15.62 8.81 5.22
N THR A 102 16.11 8.46 4.03
CA THR A 102 16.52 7.10 3.68
C THR A 102 18.04 7.01 3.65
N ASP A 103 18.61 5.97 4.25
CA ASP A 103 20.03 5.64 4.07
C ASP A 103 20.16 4.58 2.97
N MET A 104 20.62 5.01 1.80
CA MET A 104 20.72 4.16 0.61
C MET A 104 21.90 3.19 0.65
N LYS A 105 22.75 3.24 1.68
CA LYS A 105 23.94 2.38 1.79
C LYS A 105 23.68 1.07 2.51
N ASP A 106 22.51 0.91 3.13
CA ASP A 106 22.13 -0.29 3.86
C ASP A 106 21.28 -1.20 2.97
N GLU A 107 21.93 -2.13 2.27
CA GLU A 107 21.28 -3.05 1.34
C GLU A 107 20.36 -4.07 2.04
N ASP A 108 20.49 -4.26 3.36
CA ASP A 108 19.73 -5.23 4.18
C ASP A 108 18.67 -4.55 5.08
N ASP A 109 18.32 -3.28 4.84
CA ASP A 109 17.29 -2.58 5.63
C ASP A 109 15.88 -3.11 5.32
N GLU A 110 15.31 -3.87 6.27
CA GLU A 110 13.94 -4.40 6.22
C GLU A 110 12.88 -3.32 5.97
N GLY A 111 13.09 -2.10 6.48
CA GLY A 111 12.21 -0.97 6.26
C GLY A 111 12.21 -0.50 4.81
N LEU A 112 13.38 -0.51 4.16
CA LEU A 112 13.50 -0.09 2.76
C LEU A 112 12.85 -1.13 1.84
N GLU A 113 13.01 -2.42 2.17
CA GLU A 113 12.30 -3.48 1.45
C GLU A 113 10.78 -3.36 1.61
N ALA A 114 10.30 -3.04 2.82
CA ALA A 114 8.89 -2.75 3.05
C ALA A 114 8.41 -1.55 2.23
N LEU A 115 9.21 -0.47 2.10
CA LEU A 115 8.88 0.66 1.23
C LEU A 115 8.77 0.25 -0.24
N ARG A 116 9.74 -0.49 -0.77
CA ARG A 116 9.71 -0.99 -2.17
C ARG A 116 8.43 -1.76 -2.43
N ASN A 117 8.05 -2.64 -1.50
CA ASN A 117 6.83 -3.41 -1.61
C ASN A 117 5.57 -2.51 -1.55
N LEU A 118 5.48 -1.57 -0.62
CA LEU A 118 4.32 -0.67 -0.53
C LEU A 118 4.17 0.23 -1.76
N LEU A 119 5.28 0.76 -2.28
CA LEU A 119 5.31 1.53 -3.53
C LEU A 119 4.88 0.68 -4.72
N GLY A 120 5.41 -0.54 -4.83
CA GLY A 120 5.02 -1.49 -5.88
C GLY A 120 3.52 -1.80 -5.84
N ARG A 121 2.95 -2.01 -4.63
CA ARG A 121 1.52 -2.24 -4.44
C ARG A 121 0.67 -1.06 -4.91
N ILE A 122 1.02 0.15 -4.48
CA ILE A 122 0.34 1.39 -4.88
C ILE A 122 0.35 1.52 -6.40
N MET A 123 1.52 1.32 -7.03
CA MET A 123 1.63 1.44 -8.48
C MET A 123 0.77 0.40 -9.22
N LEU A 124 0.77 -0.86 -8.78
CA LEU A 124 -0.06 -1.90 -9.40
C LEU A 124 -1.54 -1.58 -9.31
N ASP A 125 -2.04 -1.19 -8.13
CA ASP A 125 -3.45 -0.83 -7.95
C ASP A 125 -3.82 0.41 -8.81
N VAL A 126 -2.92 1.40 -8.97
CA VAL A 126 -3.09 2.56 -9.86
C VAL A 126 -3.10 2.19 -11.35
N LEU A 127 -2.27 1.23 -11.77
CA LEU A 127 -2.19 0.77 -13.16
C LEU A 127 -3.41 -0.07 -13.55
N GLU A 128 -3.84 -0.97 -12.67
CA GLU A 128 -4.91 -1.93 -12.96
C GLU A 128 -6.30 -1.33 -12.81
N LYS A 129 -6.45 -0.36 -11.90
CA LYS A 129 -7.73 0.31 -11.61
C LYS A 129 -8.87 -0.68 -11.38
N GLY A 130 -8.58 -1.79 -10.69
CA GLY A 130 -9.57 -2.80 -10.35
C GLY A 130 -10.66 -2.27 -9.42
N TYR A 131 -11.63 -3.11 -9.07
CA TYR A 131 -12.69 -2.72 -8.15
C TYR A 131 -12.11 -2.18 -6.82
N GLY A 132 -12.58 -0.98 -6.45
CA GLY A 132 -12.18 -0.28 -5.22
C GLY A 132 -10.71 0.14 -5.19
N TYR A 133 -10.04 0.30 -6.34
CA TYR A 133 -8.61 0.62 -6.37
C TYR A 133 -8.28 1.91 -5.61
N GLU A 134 -9.13 2.94 -5.63
CA GLU A 134 -8.88 4.16 -4.85
C GLU A 134 -8.76 3.87 -3.36
N TYR A 135 -9.62 3.00 -2.82
CA TYR A 135 -9.56 2.59 -1.41
C TYR A 135 -8.30 1.77 -1.10
N LYS A 136 -7.93 0.84 -2.00
CA LYS A 136 -6.70 0.03 -1.85
C LYS A 136 -5.45 0.91 -1.89
N VAL A 137 -5.42 1.88 -2.79
CA VAL A 137 -4.33 2.85 -2.90
C VAL A 137 -4.25 3.68 -1.63
N ILE A 138 -5.38 4.21 -1.14
CA ILE A 138 -5.41 4.96 0.13
C ILE A 138 -4.92 4.09 1.29
N GLU A 139 -5.39 2.86 1.41
CA GLU A 139 -4.95 1.91 2.45
C GLU A 139 -3.43 1.66 2.36
N ALA A 140 -2.93 1.35 1.17
CA ALA A 140 -1.51 1.13 0.94
C ALA A 140 -0.68 2.39 1.23
N THR A 141 -1.19 3.59 0.94
CA THR A 141 -0.56 4.85 1.33
C THR A 141 -0.55 5.05 2.85
N HIS A 142 -1.60 4.66 3.58
CA HIS A 142 -1.57 4.67 5.04
C HIS A 142 -0.47 3.74 5.57
N ASN A 143 -0.35 2.53 5.01
CA ASN A 143 0.72 1.61 5.40
C ASN A 143 2.11 2.17 5.05
N LEU A 144 2.26 2.84 3.91
CA LEU A 144 3.49 3.54 3.53
C LEU A 144 3.83 4.65 4.53
N LEU A 145 2.89 5.51 4.89
CA LEU A 145 3.09 6.57 5.87
C LEU A 145 3.40 6.01 7.26
N ALA A 146 2.72 4.95 7.68
CA ALA A 146 3.02 4.26 8.94
C ALA A 146 4.45 3.69 8.94
N ASN A 147 4.89 3.09 7.82
CA ASN A 147 6.25 2.60 7.67
C ASN A 147 7.28 3.74 7.69
N LEU A 148 6.99 4.86 7.01
CA LEU A 148 7.82 6.06 7.07
C LEU A 148 7.94 6.59 8.50
N LEU A 149 6.83 6.71 9.21
CA LEU A 149 6.80 7.16 10.61
C LEU A 149 7.57 6.21 11.55
N ALA A 150 7.48 4.90 11.34
CA ALA A 150 8.13 3.91 12.20
C ALA A 150 9.64 3.78 11.95
N ASN A 151 10.06 3.85 10.69
CA ASN A 151 11.41 3.38 10.28
C ASN A 151 12.28 4.48 9.65
N PHE A 152 11.67 5.49 9.04
CA PHE A 152 12.39 6.53 8.27
C PHE A 152 12.22 7.92 8.85
N GLN A 153 11.42 8.03 9.91
CA GLN A 153 11.20 9.27 10.60
C GLN A 153 12.44 9.64 11.37
N TYR A 154 13.11 10.66 10.88
CA TYR A 154 14.23 11.23 11.59
C TYR A 154 13.74 12.02 12.83
N PHE A 155 12.49 12.56 12.82
CA PHE A 155 11.87 13.26 13.98
C PHE A 155 10.32 13.49 13.93
N THR A 156 9.66 13.77 15.08
CA THR A 156 8.21 14.11 15.23
C THR A 156 7.92 15.27 16.23
N MET A 157 7.18 16.35 15.88
CA MET A 157 6.73 17.39 16.85
C MET A 157 5.37 17.06 17.48
N GLU A 158 5.25 17.11 18.81
CA GLU A 158 3.97 17.12 19.54
C GLU A 158 3.98 18.25 20.60
N ASP A 159 2.99 19.15 20.59
CA ASP A 159 2.87 20.29 21.55
C ASP A 159 4.14 21.15 21.71
N GLY A 160 4.87 21.40 20.62
CA GLY A 160 6.14 22.14 20.65
C GLY A 160 7.30 21.34 21.26
N LYS A 161 7.16 20.01 21.39
CA LYS A 161 8.17 19.08 21.89
C LYS A 161 8.41 17.92 20.92
N PHE A 162 9.66 17.75 20.49
CA PHE A 162 10.05 16.63 19.64
C PHE A 162 10.33 15.32 20.40
N VAL A 163 9.89 14.19 19.83
CA VAL A 163 10.27 12.81 20.19
C VAL A 163 11.07 12.20 19.01
N ASN A 164 12.11 11.42 19.27
CA ASN A 164 12.90 10.72 18.24
C ASN A 164 12.88 9.21 18.53
N GLU A 165 12.51 8.39 17.53
CA GLU A 165 12.43 6.93 17.66
C GLU A 165 13.51 6.15 16.88
N ALA A 166 14.60 6.77 16.43
CA ALA A 166 15.71 6.01 15.85
C ALA A 166 16.38 5.09 16.90
N LYS A 167 16.74 3.88 16.48
CA LYS A 167 17.36 2.78 17.24
C LYS A 167 18.63 3.22 18.00
N ASN A 168 18.49 3.85 19.17
CA ASN A 168 19.47 3.92 20.27
C ASN A 168 18.86 4.67 21.47
N ILE A 169 18.45 3.92 22.50
CA ILE A 169 17.69 4.42 23.67
C ILE A 169 18.43 5.52 24.47
N GLY A 170 19.75 5.65 24.33
CA GLY A 170 20.55 6.69 25.00
C GLY A 170 20.56 8.09 24.35
N ASN A 171 20.25 8.21 23.04
CA ASN A 171 20.40 9.45 22.27
C ASN A 171 19.07 10.14 21.90
N LYS A 172 17.93 9.57 22.27
CA LYS A 172 16.59 10.05 21.88
C LYS A 172 16.24 11.45 22.39
N VAL A 173 16.62 11.77 23.63
CA VAL A 173 16.37 13.08 24.25
C VAL A 173 17.23 14.18 23.61
N LEU A 174 18.49 13.85 23.26
CA LEU A 174 19.42 14.79 22.63
C LEU A 174 19.02 15.08 21.18
N ALA A 175 18.64 14.04 20.42
CA ALA A 175 18.19 14.18 19.05
C ALA A 175 16.87 14.99 18.97
N GLY A 176 15.88 14.68 19.80
CA GLY A 176 14.64 15.48 19.87
C GLY A 176 14.90 16.95 20.25
N ARG A 177 15.88 17.21 21.14
CA ARG A 177 16.29 18.58 21.49
C ARG A 177 16.92 19.32 20.31
N LEU A 178 17.89 18.70 19.62
CA LEU A 178 18.55 19.28 18.43
C LEU A 178 17.56 19.66 17.33
N ASN A 179 16.50 18.88 17.18
CA ASN A 179 15.46 19.18 16.20
C ASN A 179 14.61 20.39 16.61
N ARG A 180 14.21 20.53 17.89
CA ARG A 180 13.49 21.74 18.36
C ARG A 180 14.29 23.00 18.09
N ILE A 181 15.61 22.91 18.32
CA ILE A 181 16.55 23.98 18.06
C ILE A 181 16.55 24.32 16.56
N THR A 182 16.69 23.33 15.69
CA THR A 182 16.74 23.53 14.23
C THR A 182 15.44 24.07 13.66
N ASP A 183 14.28 23.54 14.06
CA ASP A 183 12.97 24.03 13.63
C ASP A 183 12.73 25.47 14.05
N TYR A 184 13.01 25.78 15.32
CA TYR A 184 12.91 27.14 15.80
C TYR A 184 13.83 28.07 15.00
N MET A 185 15.00 27.57 14.56
CA MET A 185 15.87 28.31 13.64
C MET A 185 15.24 28.50 12.26
N TYR A 186 14.57 27.51 11.67
CA TYR A 186 13.83 27.64 10.39
C TYR A 186 12.59 28.55 10.50
N GLU A 187 11.87 28.55 11.61
CA GLU A 187 10.71 29.44 11.80
C GLU A 187 11.14 30.90 12.01
N ASN A 188 12.35 31.11 12.54
CA ASN A 188 12.83 32.42 12.97
C ASN A 188 14.08 32.90 12.23
N TYR A 189 14.48 32.26 11.13
CA TYR A 189 15.76 32.57 10.45
C TYR A 189 15.81 34.02 9.96
N SER A 190 14.68 34.56 9.53
CA SER A 190 14.58 35.88 8.87
C SER A 190 14.81 37.05 9.84
N ARG A 191 14.68 36.82 11.15
CA ARG A 191 14.96 37.83 12.18
C ARG A 191 16.31 37.62 12.86
N ARG A 192 16.66 38.55 13.74
CA ARG A 192 17.80 38.36 14.65
C ARG A 192 17.46 37.26 15.65
N LEU A 193 18.04 36.08 15.44
CA LEU A 193 17.97 34.93 16.33
C LEU A 193 19.30 34.76 17.06
N THR A 194 19.25 34.53 18.38
CA THR A 194 20.46 34.39 19.20
C THR A 194 20.53 33.02 19.86
N LEU A 195 21.75 32.55 20.13
CA LEU A 195 21.94 31.30 20.85
C LEU A 195 21.36 31.36 22.28
N ASN A 196 21.40 32.54 22.91
CA ASN A 196 20.84 32.73 24.26
C ASN A 196 19.34 32.52 24.29
N GLU A 197 18.63 33.06 23.31
CA GLU A 197 17.18 32.90 23.18
C GLU A 197 16.77 31.43 23.07
N ILE A 198 17.48 30.65 22.25
CA ILE A 198 17.23 29.21 22.13
C ILE A 198 17.59 28.48 23.42
N ALA A 199 18.69 28.87 24.08
CA ALA A 199 19.10 28.29 25.35
C ALA A 199 18.06 28.51 26.45
N GLU A 200 17.47 29.70 26.52
CA GLU A 200 16.40 30.03 27.47
C GLU A 200 15.13 29.21 27.19
N GLN A 201 14.73 29.10 25.92
CA GLN A 201 13.57 28.30 25.50
C GLN A 201 13.73 26.81 25.81
N GLU A 202 14.95 26.27 25.65
CA GLU A 202 15.25 24.86 25.91
C GLU A 202 15.65 24.58 27.37
N HIS A 203 15.69 25.60 28.22
CA HIS A 203 16.17 25.53 29.60
C HIS A 203 17.60 24.95 29.72
N LEU A 204 18.50 25.41 28.84
CA LEU A 204 19.90 24.97 28.76
C LEU A 204 20.87 26.11 29.04
N SER A 205 22.09 25.75 29.42
CA SER A 205 23.18 26.72 29.36
C SER A 205 23.60 26.95 27.90
N ILE A 206 23.96 28.19 27.57
CA ILE A 206 24.50 28.57 26.24
C ILE A 206 25.68 27.67 25.86
N TYR A 207 26.55 27.34 26.83
CA TYR A 207 27.73 26.49 26.62
C TYR A 207 27.34 25.08 26.19
N TYR A 208 26.40 24.45 26.90
CA TYR A 208 25.93 23.11 26.57
C TYR A 208 25.24 23.10 25.20
N LEU A 209 24.36 24.07 24.93
CA LEU A 209 23.67 24.20 23.65
C LEU A 209 24.66 24.37 22.48
N SER A 210 25.69 25.21 22.64
CA SER A 210 26.71 25.40 21.61
C SER A 210 27.49 24.12 21.31
N HIS A 211 27.81 23.33 22.33
CA HIS A 211 28.51 22.05 22.16
C HIS A 211 27.62 21.04 21.46
N VAL A 212 26.37 20.92 21.91
CA VAL A 212 25.38 19.99 21.34
C VAL A 212 25.16 20.26 19.85
N ILE A 213 24.95 21.53 19.45
CA ILE A 213 24.80 21.88 18.03
C ILE A 213 26.04 21.50 17.23
N LYS A 214 27.23 21.81 17.75
CA LYS A 214 28.50 21.57 17.06
C LYS A 214 28.84 20.09 16.93
N GLU A 215 28.57 19.30 17.96
CA GLU A 215 28.77 17.86 17.96
C GLU A 215 27.83 17.18 16.96
N ALA A 216 26.57 17.62 16.91
CA ALA A 216 25.57 17.01 16.05
C ALA A 216 25.71 17.39 14.58
N THR A 217 25.99 18.66 14.29
CA THR A 217 25.98 19.18 12.91
C THR A 217 27.37 19.38 12.33
N GLY A 218 28.42 19.35 13.17
CA GLY A 218 29.76 19.82 12.81
C GLY A 218 29.87 21.34 12.67
N LEU A 219 28.78 22.10 12.84
CA LEU A 219 28.71 23.54 12.61
C LEU A 219 28.54 24.31 13.92
N SER A 220 29.10 25.51 13.99
CA SER A 220 28.70 26.44 15.04
C SER A 220 27.26 26.93 14.82
N PHE A 221 26.57 27.38 15.88
CA PHE A 221 25.23 27.98 15.77
C PHE A 221 25.12 29.05 14.67
N GLN A 222 26.11 29.94 14.58
CA GLN A 222 26.12 31.00 13.57
C GLN A 222 26.27 30.45 12.14
N GLU A 223 27.05 29.37 11.98
CA GLU A 223 27.19 28.70 10.68
C GLU A 223 25.95 27.94 10.28
N LEU A 224 25.31 27.25 11.23
CA LEU A 224 24.04 26.56 11.02
C LEU A 224 22.92 27.56 10.67
N LEU A 225 22.79 28.64 11.42
CA LEU A 225 21.83 29.70 11.11
C LEU A 225 22.10 30.33 9.73
N SER A 226 23.37 30.56 9.41
CA SER A 226 23.73 31.12 8.09
C SER A 226 23.46 30.13 6.96
N PHE A 227 23.62 28.83 7.20
CA PHE A 227 23.26 27.78 6.25
C PHE A 227 21.75 27.81 5.96
N ILE A 228 20.91 27.73 6.99
CA ILE A 228 19.45 27.80 6.86
C ILE A 228 19.02 29.05 6.08
N ARG A 229 19.59 30.20 6.40
CA ARG A 229 19.28 31.46 5.70
C ARG A 229 19.66 31.44 4.22
N VAL A 230 20.79 30.84 3.85
CA VAL A 230 21.18 30.79 2.42
C VAL A 230 20.34 29.78 1.65
N GLU A 231 20.01 28.65 2.27
CA GLU A 231 19.09 27.65 1.72
C GLU A 231 17.72 28.28 1.43
N GLU A 232 17.12 28.93 2.43
CA GLU A 232 15.84 29.61 2.26
C GLU A 232 15.91 30.80 1.29
N SER A 233 17.05 31.48 1.21
CA SER A 233 17.25 32.57 0.24
C SER A 233 17.18 32.10 -1.21
N GLU A 234 17.45 30.82 -1.48
CA GLU A 234 17.44 30.28 -2.84
C GLU A 234 16.05 30.43 -3.48
N LYS A 235 14.98 30.23 -2.69
CA LYS A 235 13.58 30.43 -3.09
C LYS A 235 13.34 31.86 -3.58
N LEU A 236 13.86 32.85 -2.86
CA LEU A 236 13.78 34.27 -3.23
C LEU A 236 14.68 34.60 -4.42
N LEU A 237 15.85 33.97 -4.50
CA LEU A 237 16.87 34.21 -5.51
C LEU A 237 16.43 33.74 -6.89
N LEU A 238 15.79 32.57 -6.96
CA LEU A 238 15.31 31.94 -8.18
C LEU A 238 13.85 32.30 -8.51
N GLY A 239 13.03 32.56 -7.49
CA GLY A 239 11.59 32.84 -7.64
C GLY A 239 11.24 34.31 -7.84
N THR A 240 12.19 35.24 -7.66
CA THR A 240 11.92 36.69 -7.75
C THR A 240 13.03 37.46 -8.46
N ASN A 241 12.72 38.70 -8.88
CA ASN A 241 13.69 39.66 -9.42
C ASN A 241 14.28 40.59 -8.36
N LYS A 242 14.15 40.27 -7.06
CA LYS A 242 14.66 41.11 -5.96
C LYS A 242 16.19 41.30 -6.09
N LYS A 243 16.70 42.48 -5.75
CA LYS A 243 18.15 42.73 -5.70
C LYS A 243 18.79 41.87 -4.60
N ILE A 244 20.04 41.45 -4.80
CA ILE A 244 20.79 40.62 -3.82
C ILE A 244 20.79 41.24 -2.41
N GLY A 245 20.87 42.57 -2.30
CA GLY A 245 20.78 43.26 -1.01
C GLY A 245 19.43 43.07 -0.30
N ALA A 246 18.32 43.12 -1.04
CA ALA A 246 16.99 42.92 -0.47
C ALA A 246 16.77 41.46 -0.04
N ILE A 247 17.27 40.50 -0.83
CA ILE A 247 17.23 39.07 -0.46
C ILE A 247 18.06 38.82 0.79
N SER A 248 19.27 39.38 0.86
CA SER A 248 20.11 39.30 2.05
C SER A 248 19.38 39.79 3.31
N GLU A 249 18.66 40.91 3.21
CA GLU A 249 17.91 41.50 4.32
C GLU A 249 16.72 40.62 4.72
N GLU A 250 15.90 40.18 3.75
CA GLU A 250 14.72 39.34 3.98
C GLU A 250 15.09 37.94 4.51
N SER A 251 16.25 37.41 4.11
CA SER A 251 16.81 36.18 4.66
C SER A 251 17.51 36.38 6.02
N GLY A 252 17.46 37.58 6.61
CA GLY A 252 17.93 37.83 7.98
C GLY A 252 19.43 38.08 8.15
N PHE A 253 20.19 38.34 7.08
CA PHE A 253 21.60 38.71 7.19
C PHE A 253 21.76 40.20 7.53
N SER A 254 22.63 40.49 8.50
CA SER A 254 22.92 41.86 8.94
C SER A 254 23.69 42.70 7.91
N ALA A 255 24.35 42.06 6.95
CA ALA A 255 25.01 42.73 5.84
C ALA A 255 25.17 41.81 4.64
N ILE A 256 25.02 42.38 3.44
CA ILE A 256 25.14 41.68 2.14
C ILE A 256 26.45 40.88 2.00
N ARG A 257 27.56 41.38 2.56
CA ARG A 257 28.86 40.68 2.52
C ARG A 257 28.82 39.31 3.19
N TYR A 258 28.03 39.14 4.26
CA TYR A 258 27.91 37.86 4.96
C TYR A 258 27.04 36.90 4.17
N TYR A 259 25.93 37.39 3.60
CA TYR A 259 25.10 36.61 2.70
C TYR A 259 25.92 36.04 1.54
N ILE A 260 26.65 36.89 0.82
CA ILE A 260 27.50 36.47 -0.30
C ILE A 260 28.55 35.45 0.17
N LYS A 261 29.23 35.72 1.29
CA LYS A 261 30.24 34.82 1.84
C LYS A 261 29.68 33.41 2.10
N TYR A 262 28.54 33.31 2.80
CA TYR A 262 27.96 32.01 3.14
C TYR A 262 27.30 31.34 1.95
N PHE A 263 26.66 32.10 1.07
CA PHE A 263 26.06 31.53 -0.15
C PHE A 263 27.15 30.93 -1.04
N THR A 264 28.26 31.64 -1.25
CA THR A 264 29.40 31.11 -2.01
C THR A 264 30.12 29.98 -1.29
N LYS A 265 30.20 30.00 0.05
CA LYS A 265 30.74 28.87 0.83
C LYS A 265 29.97 27.59 0.54
N TRP A 266 28.65 27.66 0.59
CA TRP A 266 27.79 26.50 0.40
C TRP A 266 27.62 26.22 -1.10
N PHE A 267 26.89 27.03 -1.85
CA PHE A 267 26.56 26.83 -3.27
C PHE A 267 27.74 26.94 -4.25
N GLY A 268 28.96 27.23 -3.79
CA GLY A 268 30.18 27.21 -4.59
C GLY A 268 30.34 28.35 -5.60
N MET A 269 29.40 29.29 -5.67
CA MET A 269 29.44 30.43 -6.60
C MET A 269 28.75 31.68 -6.02
N HIS A 270 28.91 32.83 -6.69
CA HIS A 270 28.29 34.07 -6.23
C HIS A 270 26.75 34.02 -6.43
N PRO A 271 25.89 34.56 -5.52
CA PRO A 271 24.44 34.51 -5.66
C PRO A 271 23.91 35.04 -7.00
N LEU A 272 24.53 36.10 -7.53
CA LEU A 272 24.16 36.67 -8.82
C LEU A 272 24.48 35.73 -10.00
N GLU A 273 25.62 35.03 -9.93
CA GLU A 273 26.02 34.04 -10.92
C GLU A 273 25.09 32.82 -10.84
N TYR A 274 24.78 32.38 -9.62
CA TYR A 274 23.82 31.33 -9.36
C TYR A 274 22.45 31.63 -9.98
N ARG A 275 21.90 32.82 -9.73
CA ARG A 275 20.66 33.28 -10.38
C ARG A 275 20.78 33.20 -11.89
N LYS A 276 21.82 33.81 -12.47
CA LYS A 276 22.01 33.83 -13.93
C LYS A 276 22.09 32.42 -14.53
N LYS A 277 22.74 31.49 -13.83
CA LYS A 277 22.92 30.11 -14.26
C LYS A 277 21.62 29.30 -14.20
N TYR A 278 20.83 29.47 -13.14
CA TYR A 278 19.72 28.57 -12.85
C TYR A 278 18.33 29.14 -13.13
N THR A 279 18.15 30.47 -13.25
CA THR A 279 16.83 31.07 -13.51
C THR A 279 16.17 30.55 -14.79
N GLY A 280 16.95 30.24 -15.85
CA GLY A 280 16.41 29.64 -17.08
C GLY A 280 15.87 28.21 -16.89
N ASN A 281 16.33 27.52 -15.84
CA ASN A 281 16.01 26.13 -15.53
C ASN A 281 15.01 26.01 -14.37
N VAL A 282 14.38 27.11 -13.96
CA VAL A 282 13.32 27.13 -12.95
C VAL A 282 11.99 26.79 -13.59
N SER A 283 11.16 25.98 -12.92
CA SER A 283 9.82 25.67 -13.39
C SER A 283 9.01 26.95 -13.66
N SER A 284 8.51 27.10 -14.87
CA SER A 284 7.82 28.30 -15.36
C SER A 284 6.71 27.92 -16.34
N ARG A 285 6.05 28.90 -16.97
CA ARG A 285 5.09 28.63 -18.06
C ARG A 285 5.79 28.30 -19.39
N GLU A 286 7.10 28.41 -19.43
CA GLU A 286 7.92 28.21 -20.63
C GLU A 286 8.91 27.05 -20.41
N THR A 287 9.32 26.83 -19.16
CA THR A 287 10.21 25.77 -18.70
C THR A 287 9.40 24.77 -17.88
N HIS A 288 9.10 23.61 -18.46
CA HIS A 288 8.28 22.56 -17.85
C HIS A 288 9.11 21.29 -17.69
N ALA A 289 8.61 20.38 -16.86
CA ALA A 289 9.16 19.04 -16.76
C ALA A 289 9.13 18.34 -18.14
N GLN A 290 10.28 17.82 -18.55
CA GLN A 290 10.49 17.07 -19.78
C GLN A 290 10.73 15.62 -19.42
N TYR A 291 9.71 14.80 -19.65
CA TYR A 291 9.78 13.37 -19.38
C TYR A 291 8.87 12.61 -20.33
N ILE A 292 9.17 11.32 -20.50
CA ILE A 292 8.37 10.39 -21.30
C ILE A 292 7.72 9.41 -20.33
N LEU A 293 6.40 9.47 -20.22
CA LEU A 293 5.63 8.53 -19.39
C LEU A 293 5.93 7.08 -19.80
N SER A 294 6.24 6.24 -18.83
CA SER A 294 6.51 4.83 -19.05
C SER A 294 5.22 4.06 -19.32
N LYS A 295 5.29 3.03 -20.16
CA LYS A 295 4.11 2.22 -20.47
C LYS A 295 3.75 1.30 -19.30
N PRO A 296 2.46 0.97 -19.08
CA PRO A 296 2.04 0.07 -18.00
C PRO A 296 2.83 -1.25 -17.92
N ASP A 297 3.08 -1.91 -19.05
CA ASP A 297 3.79 -3.19 -19.09
C ASP A 297 5.27 -3.07 -18.69
N GLU A 298 5.91 -1.96 -19.09
CA GLU A 298 7.29 -1.65 -18.73
C GLU A 298 7.40 -1.38 -17.22
N ILE A 299 6.45 -0.64 -16.66
CA ILE A 299 6.39 -0.35 -15.22
C ILE A 299 6.17 -1.65 -14.43
N LYS A 300 5.20 -2.49 -14.83
CA LYS A 300 4.93 -3.78 -14.16
C LYS A 300 6.17 -4.67 -14.16
N LYS A 301 6.90 -4.73 -15.29
CA LYS A 301 8.15 -5.48 -15.41
C LYS A 301 9.23 -4.94 -14.48
N ALA A 302 9.40 -3.62 -14.42
CA ALA A 302 10.43 -3.00 -13.58
C ALA A 302 10.17 -3.22 -12.09
N ILE A 303 8.92 -3.05 -11.62
CA ILE A 303 8.54 -3.33 -10.23
C ILE A 303 8.76 -4.81 -9.90
N ARG A 304 8.42 -5.71 -10.83
CA ARG A 304 8.65 -7.15 -10.66
C ARG A 304 10.11 -7.52 -10.44
N ASN A 305 11.04 -6.81 -11.07
CA ASN A 305 12.47 -7.05 -10.89
C ASN A 305 12.99 -6.58 -9.53
N GLN A 306 12.31 -5.63 -8.90
CA GLN A 306 12.79 -4.98 -7.67
C GLN A 306 12.06 -5.40 -6.40
N THR A 307 10.85 -5.95 -6.51
CA THR A 307 10.06 -6.36 -5.35
C THR A 307 9.97 -7.88 -5.31
N LYS A 308 10.91 -8.50 -4.59
CA LYS A 308 11.02 -9.97 -4.53
C LYS A 308 9.77 -10.60 -3.90
N GLU A 309 9.15 -9.93 -2.91
CA GLU A 309 8.00 -10.44 -2.16
C GLU A 309 6.64 -10.08 -2.75
N LEU A 310 6.49 -8.90 -3.36
CA LEU A 310 5.25 -8.48 -3.99
C LEU A 310 4.80 -9.49 -5.06
N PHE A 311 5.80 -9.95 -5.82
CA PHE A 311 5.64 -10.98 -6.83
C PHE A 311 6.08 -12.37 -6.34
N ALA A 312 6.45 -12.57 -5.07
CA ALA A 312 6.53 -13.93 -4.51
C ALA A 312 5.13 -14.54 -4.41
N LYS A 313 4.11 -13.70 -4.24
CA LYS A 313 2.71 -14.09 -4.48
C LYS A 313 2.44 -14.33 -5.97
N ASP A 314 3.05 -13.57 -6.90
CA ASP A 314 2.93 -13.79 -8.36
C ASP A 314 3.75 -14.97 -8.90
N GLN A 315 4.79 -15.43 -8.18
CA GLN A 315 5.47 -16.70 -8.48
C GLN A 315 4.63 -17.90 -7.99
N GLN A 316 3.60 -17.65 -7.18
CA GLN A 316 2.45 -18.56 -6.98
C GLN A 316 1.24 -18.20 -7.86
N GLU A 317 1.28 -17.15 -8.67
CA GLU A 317 0.27 -16.84 -9.71
C GLU A 317 0.56 -17.57 -11.01
N LYS A 318 0.79 -18.89 -10.89
CA LYS A 318 0.39 -19.82 -11.95
C LYS A 318 -0.97 -20.41 -11.57
N GLY A 319 -2.03 -19.85 -12.14
CA GLY A 319 -3.39 -20.40 -12.16
C GLY A 319 -4.34 -19.63 -11.24
N SER A 320 -5.45 -19.06 -11.70
CA SER A 320 -6.34 -19.51 -12.78
C SER A 320 -6.90 -18.33 -13.59
N ALA A 321 -7.25 -18.58 -14.85
CA ALA A 321 -8.08 -17.65 -15.62
C ALA A 321 -9.43 -17.48 -14.90
N LEU A 322 -9.95 -16.24 -14.86
CA LEU A 322 -11.33 -15.99 -14.41
C LEU A 322 -12.27 -16.92 -15.18
N THR A 323 -12.91 -17.83 -14.45
CA THR A 323 -13.89 -18.73 -15.05
C THR A 323 -15.23 -18.01 -15.04
N ILE A 324 -15.62 -17.49 -16.20
CA ILE A 324 -16.94 -16.89 -16.40
C ILE A 324 -17.91 -18.01 -16.81
N VAL A 325 -18.89 -18.25 -15.96
CA VAL A 325 -19.96 -19.20 -16.20
C VAL A 325 -21.23 -18.43 -16.49
N SER A 326 -21.76 -18.58 -17.70
CA SER A 326 -23.10 -18.11 -18.03
C SER A 326 -24.08 -19.27 -17.92
N LEU A 327 -25.07 -19.13 -17.03
CA LEU A 327 -26.16 -20.06 -16.82
C LEU A 327 -27.45 -19.42 -17.36
N ASP A 328 -28.01 -20.05 -18.39
CA ASP A 328 -29.35 -19.77 -18.88
C ASP A 328 -30.24 -20.92 -18.40
N LEU A 329 -31.22 -20.59 -17.56
CA LEU A 329 -32.10 -21.56 -16.90
C LEU A 329 -33.19 -22.11 -17.84
N ASP A 330 -33.49 -21.40 -18.93
CA ASP A 330 -34.54 -21.75 -19.89
C ASP A 330 -34.07 -22.74 -20.96
N GLN A 331 -32.76 -22.96 -21.07
CA GLN A 331 -32.21 -23.90 -22.03
C GLN A 331 -32.13 -25.33 -21.46
N PRO A 332 -32.72 -26.34 -22.13
CA PRO A 332 -32.57 -27.73 -21.73
C PRO A 332 -31.12 -28.18 -21.91
N ARG A 333 -30.39 -28.36 -20.80
CA ARG A 333 -29.02 -28.88 -20.83
C ARG A 333 -29.01 -30.41 -20.83
N ARG A 334 -28.12 -30.99 -21.64
CA ARG A 334 -27.83 -32.43 -21.59
C ARG A 334 -27.15 -32.73 -20.25
N HIS A 335 -27.75 -33.62 -19.46
CA HIS A 335 -27.06 -34.25 -18.34
C HIS A 335 -25.79 -34.92 -18.88
N LYS A 336 -24.61 -34.41 -18.53
CA LYS A 336 -23.42 -35.27 -18.55
C LYS A 336 -23.65 -36.29 -17.44
N THR A 337 -23.61 -37.57 -17.78
CA THR A 337 -23.61 -38.65 -16.79
C THR A 337 -22.54 -38.34 -15.73
N PRO A 338 -22.85 -38.44 -14.43
CA PRO A 338 -21.85 -38.29 -13.40
C PRO A 338 -20.75 -39.30 -13.72
N VAL A 339 -19.53 -38.79 -13.90
CA VAL A 339 -18.37 -39.66 -14.14
C VAL A 339 -18.30 -40.61 -12.95
N GLU A 340 -18.16 -41.92 -13.17
CA GLU A 340 -18.07 -42.96 -12.12
C GLU A 340 -16.84 -42.80 -11.20
N ASN A 341 -16.14 -41.66 -11.26
CA ASN A 341 -15.06 -41.17 -10.40
C ASN A 341 -15.18 -39.64 -10.18
N GLY A 342 -16.41 -39.12 -10.01
CA GLY A 342 -16.71 -37.68 -9.94
C GLY A 342 -16.27 -36.96 -8.66
N ILE A 343 -16.60 -35.67 -8.54
CA ILE A 343 -16.19 -34.80 -7.41
C ILE A 343 -16.63 -35.39 -6.05
N ALA A 344 -17.77 -36.06 -6.03
CA ALA A 344 -18.33 -36.74 -4.85
C ALA A 344 -17.36 -37.79 -4.30
N ALA A 345 -16.83 -38.66 -5.17
CA ALA A 345 -15.87 -39.70 -4.78
C ALA A 345 -14.56 -39.10 -4.26
N LEU A 346 -14.12 -37.95 -4.78
CA LEU A 346 -12.94 -37.23 -4.29
C LEU A 346 -13.16 -36.64 -2.89
N PHE A 347 -14.32 -36.02 -2.64
CA PHE A 347 -14.68 -35.49 -1.31
C PHE A 347 -14.89 -36.59 -0.26
N GLU A 348 -15.27 -37.80 -0.69
CA GLU A 348 -15.45 -38.95 0.21
C GLU A 348 -14.13 -39.63 0.63
N LYS A 349 -13.00 -39.33 -0.02
CA LYS A 349 -11.69 -39.83 0.43
C LYS A 349 -11.25 -39.16 1.74
N ASN A 350 -10.66 -39.93 2.66
CA ASN A 350 -10.21 -39.47 3.98
C ASN A 350 -9.28 -38.25 3.93
N CYS A 351 -8.48 -38.14 2.87
CA CYS A 351 -7.55 -37.04 2.59
C CYS A 351 -8.24 -35.73 2.16
N MET A 352 -9.56 -35.69 1.97
CA MET A 352 -10.35 -34.51 1.55
C MET A 352 -11.54 -34.19 2.47
N HIS A 353 -11.74 -34.99 3.53
CA HIS A 353 -12.85 -34.89 4.46
C HIS A 353 -13.12 -33.46 5.02
N PRO A 354 -12.11 -32.60 5.25
CA PRO A 354 -12.36 -31.23 5.71
C PRO A 354 -13.09 -30.33 4.71
N ALA A 355 -12.75 -30.40 3.42
CA ALA A 355 -13.48 -29.65 2.38
C ALA A 355 -14.82 -30.32 2.02
N ALA A 356 -14.96 -31.62 2.31
CA ALA A 356 -16.23 -32.32 2.17
C ALA A 356 -17.35 -31.76 3.07
N PHE A 357 -17.04 -30.91 4.05
CA PHE A 357 -18.07 -30.33 4.91
C PHE A 357 -19.04 -29.44 4.13
N ALA A 358 -18.54 -28.54 3.28
CA ALA A 358 -19.39 -27.68 2.44
C ALA A 358 -20.21 -28.51 1.44
N TYR A 359 -19.60 -29.56 0.87
CA TYR A 359 -20.32 -30.51 0.02
C TYR A 359 -21.42 -31.27 0.76
N LYS A 360 -21.15 -31.74 2.00
CA LYS A 360 -22.15 -32.38 2.86
C LYS A 360 -23.30 -31.42 3.23
N MET A 361 -23.00 -30.15 3.46
CA MET A 361 -24.04 -29.13 3.68
C MET A 361 -24.93 -28.97 2.45
N LEU A 362 -24.35 -28.93 1.25
CA LEU A 362 -25.10 -28.86 0.00
C LEU A 362 -25.99 -30.10 -0.19
N THR A 363 -25.45 -31.31 -0.03
CA THR A 363 -26.22 -32.55 -0.24
C THR A 363 -27.32 -32.75 0.80
N ALA A 364 -27.15 -32.18 2.00
CA ALA A 364 -28.19 -32.18 3.03
C ALA A 364 -29.46 -31.42 2.62
N LEU A 365 -29.40 -30.53 1.63
CA LEU A 365 -30.57 -29.83 1.09
C LEU A 365 -31.44 -30.72 0.20
N ASN A 366 -30.94 -31.89 -0.23
CA ASN A 366 -31.64 -32.83 -1.13
C ASN A 366 -32.14 -32.15 -2.43
N GLU A 367 -31.31 -31.25 -2.97
CA GLU A 367 -31.57 -30.49 -4.19
C GLU A 367 -31.16 -31.24 -5.46
N HIS A 368 -31.77 -30.88 -6.58
CA HIS A 368 -31.39 -31.35 -7.90
C HIS A 368 -30.18 -30.56 -8.42
N ILE A 369 -29.06 -31.24 -8.70
CA ILE A 369 -27.88 -30.63 -9.32
C ILE A 369 -28.18 -30.25 -10.77
N ILE A 370 -28.08 -28.96 -11.08
CA ILE A 370 -28.25 -28.39 -12.42
C ILE A 370 -26.96 -28.54 -13.23
N VAL A 371 -25.83 -28.18 -12.60
CA VAL A 371 -24.50 -28.17 -13.23
C VAL A 371 -23.47 -28.62 -12.21
N GLU A 372 -22.58 -29.51 -12.62
CA GLU A 372 -21.38 -29.90 -11.89
C GLU A 372 -20.20 -29.80 -12.85
N GLU A 373 -19.23 -28.97 -12.50
CA GLU A 373 -18.00 -28.78 -13.26
C GLU A 373 -16.79 -28.75 -12.30
N GLU A 374 -15.60 -28.49 -12.82
CA GLU A 374 -14.34 -28.70 -12.10
C GLU A 374 -14.16 -27.89 -10.80
N ASN A 375 -14.82 -26.74 -10.66
CA ASN A 375 -14.66 -25.85 -9.50
C ASN A 375 -15.98 -25.40 -8.88
N TYR A 376 -17.12 -25.87 -9.40
CA TYR A 376 -18.42 -25.44 -8.90
C TYR A 376 -19.52 -26.47 -9.13
N ILE A 377 -20.50 -26.46 -8.23
CA ILE A 377 -21.77 -27.18 -8.35
C ILE A 377 -22.89 -26.15 -8.17
N ILE A 378 -23.89 -26.19 -9.05
CA ILE A 378 -25.12 -25.41 -8.93
C ILE A 378 -26.28 -26.39 -8.78
N SER A 379 -27.10 -26.21 -7.76
CA SER A 379 -28.30 -27.00 -7.51
C SER A 379 -29.53 -26.11 -7.29
N LYS A 380 -30.70 -26.73 -7.42
CA LYS A 380 -32.00 -26.14 -7.11
C LYS A 380 -32.92 -27.13 -6.39
N PRO A 381 -33.89 -26.67 -5.60
CA PRO A 381 -34.91 -27.53 -4.98
C PRO A 381 -35.67 -28.43 -5.99
N HIS A 382 -36.02 -29.66 -5.56
CA HIS A 382 -36.55 -30.74 -6.43
C HIS A 382 -37.95 -30.44 -7.05
N LYS A 383 -38.65 -29.39 -6.64
CA LYS A 383 -39.94 -28.93 -7.18
C LYS A 383 -40.30 -27.61 -6.48
N SER A 384 -40.30 -26.48 -7.18
CA SER A 384 -41.13 -25.33 -6.78
C SER A 384 -42.28 -25.23 -7.78
N SER A 385 -43.47 -25.63 -7.34
CA SER A 385 -44.72 -25.53 -8.09
C SER A 385 -45.43 -24.18 -7.87
N SER A 386 -44.76 -23.20 -7.26
CA SER A 386 -45.29 -21.85 -7.10
C SER A 386 -44.17 -20.91 -6.63
N ASP A 387 -43.83 -19.94 -7.46
CA ASP A 387 -43.21 -18.66 -7.11
C ASP A 387 -42.10 -18.68 -6.05
N LYS A 388 -40.87 -18.99 -6.48
CA LYS A 388 -39.64 -18.17 -6.28
C LYS A 388 -38.37 -18.99 -6.50
N GLU A 389 -37.49 -18.47 -7.36
CA GLU A 389 -36.29 -19.16 -7.80
C GLU A 389 -35.20 -19.07 -6.72
N SER A 390 -34.98 -20.19 -6.01
CA SER A 390 -33.91 -20.33 -5.03
C SER A 390 -32.85 -21.31 -5.54
N PHE A 391 -31.58 -21.04 -5.25
CA PHE A 391 -30.44 -21.81 -5.74
C PHE A 391 -29.38 -21.96 -4.68
N SER A 392 -28.60 -23.04 -4.83
CA SER A 392 -27.37 -23.22 -4.08
C SER A 392 -26.21 -23.30 -5.04
N ILE A 393 -25.13 -22.56 -4.74
CA ILE A 393 -23.88 -22.62 -5.47
C ILE A 393 -22.79 -23.04 -4.49
N LEU A 394 -22.12 -24.15 -4.77
CA LEU A 394 -20.93 -24.58 -4.05
C LEU A 394 -19.71 -24.34 -4.94
N PHE A 395 -18.87 -23.38 -4.56
CA PHE A 395 -17.56 -23.18 -5.15
C PHE A 395 -16.49 -23.94 -4.36
N TYR A 396 -15.49 -24.48 -5.06
CA TYR A 396 -14.32 -25.10 -4.45
C TYR A 396 -13.09 -24.94 -5.34
N ASN A 397 -11.93 -24.89 -4.71
CA ASN A 397 -10.65 -24.83 -5.41
C ASN A 397 -9.98 -26.20 -5.43
N LEU A 398 -10.31 -27.00 -6.44
CA LEU A 398 -9.84 -28.37 -6.61
C LEU A 398 -9.07 -28.54 -7.92
N THR A 399 -7.92 -27.88 -8.04
CA THR A 399 -7.06 -28.00 -9.22
C THR A 399 -6.49 -29.42 -9.39
N ASP A 400 -5.94 -29.72 -10.56
CA ASP A 400 -5.24 -30.99 -10.84
C ASP A 400 -4.18 -31.33 -9.78
N LYS A 401 -3.48 -30.32 -9.24
CA LYS A 401 -2.53 -30.53 -8.15
C LYS A 401 -3.22 -31.12 -6.92
N VAL A 402 -4.34 -30.54 -6.49
CA VAL A 402 -5.09 -31.04 -5.32
C VAL A 402 -5.69 -32.42 -5.59
N ARG A 403 -6.15 -32.68 -6.82
CA ARG A 403 -6.63 -34.01 -7.23
C ARG A 403 -5.54 -35.07 -7.13
N VAL A 404 -4.32 -34.76 -7.59
CA VAL A 404 -3.16 -35.64 -7.45
C VAL A 404 -2.86 -35.91 -5.97
N ILE A 405 -2.88 -34.88 -5.11
CA ILE A 405 -2.74 -35.05 -3.64
C ILE A 405 -3.81 -36.00 -3.09
N ALA A 406 -5.07 -35.84 -3.53
CA ALA A 406 -6.21 -36.65 -3.07
C ALA A 406 -6.10 -38.13 -3.45
N LEU A 407 -5.48 -38.41 -4.60
CA LEU A 407 -5.41 -39.75 -5.17
C LEU A 407 -4.14 -40.51 -4.72
N LYS A 408 -3.12 -39.82 -4.21
CA LYS A 408 -1.90 -40.44 -3.65
C LYS A 408 -2.22 -41.23 -2.37
N GLU A 409 -1.65 -42.43 -2.26
CA GLU A 409 -1.55 -43.13 -0.98
C GLU A 409 -0.38 -42.54 -0.18
N GLN A 410 -0.68 -41.67 0.78
CA GLN A 410 0.33 -41.00 1.61
C GLN A 410 -0.15 -40.74 3.05
N SER A 411 0.78 -40.36 3.92
CA SER A 411 0.45 -40.05 5.32
C SER A 411 -0.39 -38.77 5.44
N LEU A 412 -1.10 -38.63 6.56
CA LEU A 412 -1.86 -37.42 6.85
C LEU A 412 -0.94 -36.19 7.01
N GLU A 413 0.30 -36.40 7.46
CA GLU A 413 1.32 -35.36 7.66
C GLU A 413 1.80 -34.82 6.31
N ASP A 414 2.08 -35.72 5.36
CA ASP A 414 2.48 -35.35 4.01
C ASP A 414 1.34 -34.65 3.27
N THR A 415 0.11 -35.16 3.42
CA THR A 415 -1.10 -34.50 2.89
C THR A 415 -1.26 -33.08 3.45
N TYR A 416 -1.08 -32.90 4.77
CA TYR A 416 -1.12 -31.59 5.41
C TYR A 416 -0.06 -30.67 4.80
N ARG A 417 1.20 -31.12 4.69
CA ARG A 417 2.30 -30.30 4.15
C ARG A 417 2.08 -29.91 2.70
N GLU A 418 1.58 -30.82 1.85
CA GLU A 418 1.27 -30.51 0.45
C GLU A 418 0.10 -29.51 0.34
N LEU A 419 -0.95 -29.65 1.15
CA LEU A 419 -2.07 -28.68 1.20
C LEU A 419 -1.67 -27.33 1.80
N ASP A 420 -0.78 -27.30 2.78
CA ASP A 420 -0.25 -26.07 3.37
C ASP A 420 0.66 -25.30 2.39
N ASN A 421 1.26 -25.99 1.43
CA ASN A 421 1.98 -25.34 0.35
C ASN A 421 1.09 -24.94 -0.84
N PHE A 422 -0.18 -25.36 -0.85
CA PHE A 422 -1.11 -25.06 -1.92
C PHE A 422 -1.77 -23.69 -1.73
N ASN A 423 -1.39 -22.73 -2.58
CA ASN A 423 -1.83 -21.33 -2.53
C ASN A 423 -2.47 -20.84 -3.84
N ASP A 424 -2.63 -21.73 -4.84
CA ASP A 424 -3.26 -21.38 -6.13
C ASP A 424 -4.63 -20.73 -5.87
N ARG A 425 -5.03 -19.78 -6.71
CA ARG A 425 -6.30 -19.05 -6.55
C ARG A 425 -7.31 -19.52 -7.59
N ALA A 426 -8.57 -19.59 -7.18
CA ALA A 426 -9.72 -19.78 -8.05
C ALA A 426 -10.64 -18.56 -7.96
N GLU A 427 -10.87 -17.90 -9.10
CA GLU A 427 -11.86 -16.84 -9.23
C GLU A 427 -12.95 -17.28 -10.21
N ILE A 428 -14.18 -17.29 -9.71
CA ILE A 428 -15.33 -17.81 -10.44
C ILE A 428 -16.44 -16.78 -10.38
N LEU A 429 -16.97 -16.46 -11.56
CA LEU A 429 -18.13 -15.58 -11.72
C LEU A 429 -19.25 -16.38 -12.39
N VAL A 430 -20.34 -16.59 -11.66
CA VAL A 430 -21.56 -17.19 -12.19
C VAL A 430 -22.54 -16.07 -12.52
N LYS A 431 -23.00 -16.03 -13.77
CA LYS A 431 -24.07 -15.15 -14.26
C LYS A 431 -25.29 -16.01 -14.56
N ILE A 432 -26.39 -15.77 -13.86
CA ILE A 432 -27.65 -16.48 -14.04
C ILE A 432 -28.63 -15.50 -14.70
N SER A 433 -29.03 -15.77 -15.94
CA SER A 433 -30.03 -14.98 -16.68
C SER A 433 -31.46 -15.36 -16.27
N GLY A 434 -32.42 -14.47 -16.51
CA GLY A 434 -33.84 -14.66 -16.13
C GLY A 434 -34.15 -14.33 -14.67
N MET A 435 -33.18 -13.81 -13.92
CA MET A 435 -33.27 -13.51 -12.50
C MET A 435 -33.62 -12.04 -12.30
N SER A 436 -34.81 -11.75 -11.79
CA SER A 436 -35.24 -10.38 -11.46
C SER A 436 -35.78 -10.30 -10.05
N GLY A 437 -35.50 -9.19 -9.36
CA GLY A 437 -35.91 -8.96 -7.98
C GLY A 437 -34.76 -8.99 -6.97
N GLU A 438 -35.11 -8.90 -5.70
CA GLU A 438 -34.15 -8.93 -4.60
C GLU A 438 -33.91 -10.36 -4.11
N TYR A 439 -32.64 -10.71 -3.86
CA TYR A 439 -32.22 -12.02 -3.38
C TYR A 439 -31.38 -11.88 -2.12
N LYS A 440 -31.67 -12.70 -1.11
CA LYS A 440 -30.82 -12.90 0.07
C LYS A 440 -29.74 -13.92 -0.26
N LEU A 441 -28.51 -13.61 0.12
CA LEU A 441 -27.35 -14.45 -0.02
C LEU A 441 -26.86 -14.86 1.37
N SER A 442 -26.79 -16.17 1.62
CA SER A 442 -26.14 -16.74 2.80
C SER A 442 -24.86 -17.46 2.39
N ARG A 443 -23.70 -16.91 2.74
CA ARG A 443 -22.39 -17.44 2.34
C ARG A 443 -21.71 -18.14 3.52
N TYR A 444 -21.27 -19.37 3.30
CA TYR A 444 -20.52 -20.19 4.24
C TYR A 444 -19.17 -20.53 3.62
N LYS A 445 -18.11 -19.86 4.07
CA LYS A 445 -16.77 -19.96 3.48
C LYS A 445 -15.80 -20.69 4.40
N PHE A 446 -15.21 -21.76 3.88
CA PHE A 446 -14.11 -22.50 4.48
C PHE A 446 -12.81 -22.10 3.81
N SER A 447 -11.98 -21.34 4.53
CA SER A 447 -10.63 -20.98 4.08
C SER A 447 -9.68 -22.18 4.20
N LYS A 448 -8.51 -22.04 3.58
CA LYS A 448 -7.38 -22.95 3.76
C LYS A 448 -7.05 -23.17 5.23
N ASP A 449 -7.07 -22.12 6.05
CA ASP A 449 -6.75 -22.22 7.48
C ASP A 449 -7.81 -23.02 8.25
N ASN A 450 -9.10 -22.82 7.94
CA ASN A 450 -10.17 -23.61 8.54
C ASN A 450 -9.96 -25.11 8.27
N ILE A 451 -9.60 -25.43 7.03
CA ILE A 451 -9.37 -26.79 6.58
C ILE A 451 -8.09 -27.36 7.20
N LEU A 452 -6.96 -26.66 7.14
CA LEU A 452 -5.69 -27.10 7.72
C LEU A 452 -5.77 -27.34 9.22
N MET A 453 -6.55 -26.53 9.95
CA MET A 453 -6.78 -26.74 11.37
C MET A 453 -7.40 -28.11 11.65
N SER A 454 -8.31 -28.58 10.80
CA SER A 454 -8.91 -29.91 10.97
C SER A 454 -7.92 -31.06 10.75
N TYR A 455 -6.88 -30.87 9.92
CA TYR A 455 -5.76 -31.81 9.80
C TYR A 455 -4.88 -31.74 11.04
N LYS A 456 -4.54 -30.55 11.53
CA LYS A 456 -3.74 -30.38 12.77
C LYS A 456 -4.40 -31.08 13.96
N VAL A 457 -5.72 -30.98 14.10
CA VAL A 457 -6.48 -31.67 15.16
C VAL A 457 -6.40 -33.19 15.03
N LYS A 458 -6.36 -33.73 13.80
CA LYS A 458 -6.23 -35.17 13.55
C LYS A 458 -4.79 -35.69 13.73
N LEU A 459 -3.79 -34.88 13.34
CA LEU A 459 -2.35 -35.19 13.49
C LEU A 459 -1.88 -35.09 14.94
N GLY A 460 -2.41 -34.12 15.68
CA GLY A 460 -2.22 -33.97 17.11
C GLY A 460 -2.91 -35.10 17.85
N ASN A 461 -2.26 -36.27 17.90
CA ASN A 461 -2.73 -37.46 18.60
C ASN A 461 -3.13 -37.06 20.04
N SER A 462 -4.43 -37.20 20.30
CA SER A 462 -5.05 -37.28 21.62
C SER A 462 -4.05 -37.74 22.68
N HIS A 463 -3.75 -36.90 23.68
CA HIS A 463 -3.83 -37.13 25.13
C HIS A 463 -3.32 -35.85 25.83
N SER A 464 -4.23 -35.11 26.48
CA SER A 464 -4.03 -33.83 27.23
C SER A 464 -4.29 -32.48 26.51
N VAL A 465 -5.13 -32.41 25.48
CA VAL A 465 -5.62 -31.12 24.95
C VAL A 465 -6.57 -30.45 25.96
N SER A 466 -6.27 -29.22 26.38
CA SER A 466 -7.07 -28.50 27.39
C SER A 466 -8.49 -28.20 26.88
N LYS A 467 -9.46 -27.97 27.79
CA LYS A 467 -10.82 -27.54 27.39
C LYS A 467 -10.81 -26.25 26.55
N ARG A 468 -9.88 -25.33 26.84
CA ARG A 468 -9.70 -24.08 26.10
C ARG A 468 -9.24 -24.34 24.68
N GLU A 469 -8.27 -25.22 24.51
CA GLU A 469 -7.71 -25.57 23.21
C GLU A 469 -8.71 -26.33 22.33
N LYS A 470 -9.55 -27.21 22.93
CA LYS A 470 -10.69 -27.80 22.22
C LYS A 470 -11.71 -26.76 21.73
N LEU A 471 -11.90 -25.67 22.48
CA LEU A 471 -12.79 -24.59 22.08
C LEU A 471 -12.19 -23.76 20.95
N THR A 472 -10.91 -23.36 21.07
CA THR A 472 -10.22 -22.60 20.02
C THR A 472 -10.11 -23.38 18.72
N ASN A 473 -9.83 -24.68 18.79
CA ASN A 473 -9.78 -25.53 17.60
C ASN A 473 -11.15 -25.63 16.91
N ARG A 474 -12.24 -25.74 17.67
CA ARG A 474 -13.60 -25.72 17.10
C ARG A 474 -13.90 -24.40 16.38
N TRP A 475 -13.57 -23.26 16.99
CA TRP A 475 -13.77 -21.96 16.36
C TRP A 475 -12.92 -21.79 15.10
N ALA A 476 -11.65 -22.21 15.16
CA ALA A 476 -10.75 -22.14 14.02
C ALA A 476 -11.19 -23.04 12.85
N MET A 477 -11.94 -24.11 13.08
CA MET A 477 -12.53 -24.96 12.03
C MET A 477 -13.91 -24.48 11.53
N THR A 478 -14.51 -23.46 12.16
CA THR A 478 -15.85 -22.96 11.79
C THR A 478 -15.75 -22.09 10.53
N PRO A 479 -16.69 -22.21 9.56
CA PRO A 479 -16.67 -21.34 8.39
C PRO A 479 -16.90 -19.88 8.77
N THR A 480 -16.38 -18.99 7.93
CA THR A 480 -16.83 -17.59 7.96
C THR A 480 -18.22 -17.52 7.35
N VAL A 481 -19.16 -16.90 8.06
CA VAL A 481 -20.55 -16.76 7.62
C VAL A 481 -20.83 -15.30 7.33
N SER A 482 -21.44 -15.01 6.18
CA SER A 482 -21.91 -13.67 5.85
C SER A 482 -23.28 -13.71 5.17
N PHE A 483 -24.05 -12.65 5.41
CA PHE A 483 -25.38 -12.47 4.85
C PHE A 483 -25.42 -11.14 4.10
N SER A 484 -25.99 -11.13 2.90
CA SER A 484 -26.20 -9.91 2.12
C SER A 484 -27.46 -10.01 1.28
N ALA A 485 -27.87 -8.91 0.67
CA ALA A 485 -28.92 -8.89 -0.34
C ALA A 485 -28.37 -8.33 -1.65
N ILE A 486 -28.91 -8.78 -2.78
CA ILE A 486 -28.57 -8.31 -4.11
C ILE A 486 -29.83 -8.16 -4.95
N ASN A 487 -29.96 -7.04 -5.65
CA ASN A 487 -31.06 -6.81 -6.57
C ASN A 487 -30.59 -7.11 -8.00
N ALA A 488 -31.29 -7.99 -8.70
CA ALA A 488 -31.03 -8.34 -10.08
C ALA A 488 -32.14 -7.78 -10.98
N ALA A 489 -31.76 -7.19 -12.11
CA ALA A 489 -32.73 -6.70 -13.09
C ALA A 489 -33.17 -7.78 -14.11
N ASP A 490 -32.26 -8.70 -14.41
CA ASP A 490 -32.45 -9.83 -15.36
C ASP A 490 -31.31 -10.85 -15.20
N THR A 491 -30.09 -10.39 -14.90
CA THR A 491 -28.95 -11.26 -14.64
C THR A 491 -28.47 -11.13 -13.21
N LEU A 492 -28.49 -12.24 -12.46
CA LEU A 492 -27.87 -12.35 -11.14
C LEU A 492 -26.39 -12.74 -11.31
N SER A 493 -25.48 -11.89 -10.81
CA SER A 493 -24.03 -12.14 -10.87
C SER A 493 -23.48 -12.48 -9.50
N ILE A 494 -23.01 -13.71 -9.31
CA ILE A 494 -22.43 -14.21 -8.07
C ILE A 494 -20.96 -14.54 -8.29
N GLN A 495 -20.11 -13.92 -7.49
CA GLN A 495 -18.67 -14.13 -7.53
C GLN A 495 -18.17 -14.79 -6.25
N SER A 496 -17.13 -15.61 -6.39
CA SER A 496 -16.35 -16.19 -5.29
C SER A 496 -14.87 -16.15 -5.62
N HIS A 497 -14.08 -15.90 -4.57
CA HIS A 497 -12.62 -15.89 -4.60
C HIS A 497 -12.10 -16.89 -3.56
N LEU A 498 -11.45 -17.94 -4.01
CA LEU A 498 -10.85 -18.96 -3.14
C LEU A 498 -9.34 -18.94 -3.31
N SER A 499 -8.60 -18.82 -2.21
CA SER A 499 -7.14 -18.86 -2.19
C SER A 499 -6.65 -20.12 -1.49
N GLY A 500 -5.75 -20.87 -2.13
CA GLY A 500 -5.37 -22.20 -1.68
C GLY A 500 -6.57 -23.14 -1.65
N PHE A 501 -6.50 -24.17 -0.82
CA PHE A 501 -7.55 -25.18 -0.75
C PHE A 501 -8.71 -24.67 0.09
N GLY A 502 -9.87 -24.45 -0.53
CA GLY A 502 -11.03 -23.84 0.12
C GLY A 502 -12.34 -24.18 -0.58
N ALA A 503 -13.44 -23.90 0.10
CA ALA A 503 -14.79 -24.06 -0.42
C ALA A 503 -15.71 -22.95 0.09
N GLU A 504 -16.69 -22.54 -0.72
CA GLU A 504 -17.72 -21.58 -0.35
C GLU A 504 -19.09 -22.08 -0.82
N LEU A 505 -20.01 -22.30 0.11
CA LEU A 505 -21.42 -22.57 -0.18
C LEU A 505 -22.20 -21.27 -0.10
N ILE A 506 -22.97 -20.96 -1.13
CA ILE A 506 -23.83 -19.80 -1.23
C ILE A 506 -25.27 -20.27 -1.42
N LEU A 507 -26.13 -19.94 -0.48
CA LEU A 507 -27.58 -20.11 -0.61
C LEU A 507 -28.17 -18.79 -1.11
N ILE A 508 -29.02 -18.87 -2.12
CA ILE A 508 -29.59 -17.74 -2.84
C ILE A 508 -31.10 -17.89 -2.79
N ASP A 509 -31.75 -17.01 -2.04
CA ASP A 509 -33.19 -17.07 -1.80
C ASP A 509 -33.85 -15.77 -2.28
N HIS A 510 -34.82 -15.85 -3.19
CA HIS A 510 -35.57 -14.67 -3.64
C HIS A 510 -36.41 -14.10 -2.48
N VAL A 511 -36.30 -12.79 -2.23
CA VAL A 511 -37.05 -12.09 -1.19
C VAL A 511 -38.49 -11.90 -1.64
N SER A 512 -39.44 -12.41 -0.88
CA SER A 512 -40.86 -12.28 -1.24
C SER A 512 -41.47 -10.97 -0.73
N ASP A 513 -42.32 -10.33 -1.53
CA ASP A 513 -43.19 -9.20 -1.12
C ASP A 513 -44.09 -9.51 0.11
N GLN A 514 -44.13 -10.76 0.58
CA GLN A 514 -44.90 -11.15 1.78
C GLN A 514 -44.08 -11.18 3.07
N GLU A 515 -42.74 -11.03 3.02
CA GLU A 515 -41.93 -10.88 4.25
C GLU A 515 -41.99 -9.47 4.86
N GLU A 516 -42.64 -8.49 4.20
CA GLU A 516 -42.93 -7.17 4.78
C GLU A 516 -44.10 -7.17 5.78
N ARG A 517 -44.77 -8.30 6.05
CA ARG A 517 -45.87 -8.37 7.03
C ARG A 517 -45.69 -9.52 8.01
N ASN A 518 -45.39 -9.16 9.27
CA ASN A 518 -45.29 -9.95 10.53
C ASN A 518 -43.85 -10.37 10.91
N VAL A 519 -43.23 -10.00 12.04
CA VAL A 519 -43.63 -9.44 13.35
C VAL A 519 -42.34 -8.90 14.04
N PRO A 520 -42.43 -7.99 15.04
CA PRO A 520 -41.30 -7.34 15.71
C PRO A 520 -40.68 -8.16 16.86
N PHE A 521 -39.42 -7.81 17.21
CA PHE A 521 -38.73 -7.93 18.52
C PHE A 521 -38.62 -9.30 19.23
N TYR A 522 -37.38 -9.68 19.53
CA TYR A 522 -36.87 -9.83 20.92
C TYR A 522 -35.37 -9.38 20.88
N GLY A 523 -34.81 -8.56 21.76
CA GLY A 523 -35.23 -8.13 23.09
C GLY A 523 -34.42 -8.79 24.21
N LYS A 524 -33.12 -8.44 24.33
CA LYS A 524 -32.35 -8.13 25.57
C LYS A 524 -30.85 -8.22 25.34
#